data_AF-A0A2N2ST31-F1
#
_entry.id   AF-A0A2N2ST31-F1
#
_cell.length_a   1.000
_cell.length_b   1.000
_cell.length_c   1.000
_cell.angle_alpha   90.00
_cell.angle_beta   90.00
_cell.angle_gamma   90.00
#
_symmetry.space_group_name_H-M   'P 1'
#
loop_
_entity.id
_entity.type
_entity.pdbx_description
1 polymer ?
#
loop_
_entity_poly.entity_id
_entity_poly.type
_entity_poly.pdbx_seq_one_letter_code
_entity_poly.pdbx_strand_id
1 'polypeptide(L)'
;MYRPVNQSNFPAEHFINRELSLLQFQRRVLAQAGDETVPLLERLRFLCIVSSNLDEFFEIRVSGIKEQIRLGSHASSNDGIQPNELLARVSTEVHQTIANQYLMLNEEILPALAAEGIVFLRRSLWNDEQRAWIRDYFNREVMPVLTPIGLDPAHPFPRVLNKSLNFAVELEGRDAFGRDSGAAIVQAPRALPRVIRLPNEISDQPYTFVFLSSVLHAHVGQLFSGMNVLGCYQFRVTRNSDLFVDEEEVKDLRASLKGELQQRHFGDAVRLEVADNCSEEMADFLLQHFRLGRADLYRTPGIVNLVRLMQVPDWVERPDLKYGNFQPGLPKPIDSRRDIFAAIRSQDILLHHPFQSFEPVIDLLRAAADDPQVVAIKMTIYRTGTDSVLMELLSRAAQKGKEVTVVLELMARFDEEANITWANRLEEVGAHVVYGVFGYKVHAKLLMLVRREE
;
A
#
# COMPACT_ATOMS: atom_id res chain seq x y z
N MET A 1 -24.47 31.47 -16.91
CA MET A 1 -23.47 32.39 -16.33
C MET A 1 -22.62 31.60 -15.36
N TYR A 2 -21.41 31.24 -15.77
CA TYR A 2 -20.39 30.69 -14.88
C TYR A 2 -20.07 31.76 -13.82
N ARG A 3 -20.41 31.51 -12.54
CA ARG A 3 -19.83 32.30 -11.45
C ARG A 3 -18.39 31.80 -11.27
N PRO A 4 -17.37 32.66 -11.38
CA PRO A 4 -16.03 32.27 -10.98
C PRO A 4 -16.06 31.93 -9.48
N VAL A 5 -15.65 30.72 -9.16
CA VAL A 5 -15.54 30.24 -7.77
C VAL A 5 -14.29 30.87 -7.15
N ASN A 6 -14.50 31.47 -5.97
CA ASN A 6 -13.51 31.95 -5.01
C ASN A 6 -12.63 33.15 -5.41
N GLN A 7 -13.17 34.36 -5.25
CA GLN A 7 -12.38 35.36 -4.54
C GLN A 7 -12.39 34.95 -3.06
N SER A 8 -11.32 34.35 -2.56
CA SER A 8 -11.20 34.14 -1.12
C SER A 8 -11.26 35.51 -0.45
N ASN A 9 -12.20 35.72 0.47
CA ASN A 9 -12.25 36.93 1.31
C ASN A 9 -11.06 37.05 2.28
N PHE A 10 -10.08 36.16 2.15
CA PHE A 10 -8.90 36.05 3.00
C PHE A 10 -7.64 36.01 2.12
N PRO A 11 -6.56 36.71 2.53
CA PRO A 11 -5.26 36.64 1.88
C PRO A 11 -4.71 35.22 1.79
N ALA A 12 -3.90 34.95 0.75
CA ALA A 12 -3.35 33.62 0.47
C ALA A 12 -2.45 33.10 1.60
N GLU A 13 -1.72 33.99 2.27
CA GLU A 13 -0.87 33.70 3.42
C GLU A 13 -1.62 33.17 4.65
N HIS A 14 -2.96 33.29 4.69
CA HIS A 14 -3.78 32.71 5.75
C HIS A 14 -4.05 31.21 5.55
N PHE A 15 -3.72 30.67 4.38
CA PHE A 15 -3.96 29.27 4.04
C PHE A 15 -2.65 28.47 4.02
N ILE A 16 -2.73 27.26 4.57
CA ILE A 16 -1.66 26.27 4.43
C ILE A 16 -2.00 25.40 3.23
N ASN A 17 -1.02 25.19 2.34
CA ASN A 17 -1.17 24.26 1.24
C ASN A 17 -1.42 22.84 1.77
N ARG A 18 -2.43 22.17 1.20
CA ARG A 18 -2.87 20.84 1.64
C ARG A 18 -1.78 19.79 1.49
N GLU A 19 -1.07 19.77 0.37
CA GLU A 19 -0.02 18.80 0.06
C GLU A 19 1.17 18.97 1.00
N LEU A 20 1.60 20.22 1.24
CA LEU A 20 2.66 20.53 2.21
C LEU A 20 2.24 20.19 3.65
N SER A 21 0.98 20.43 4.01
CA SER A 21 0.41 20.03 5.32
C SER A 21 0.45 18.51 5.51
N LEU A 22 0.10 17.73 4.47
CA LEU A 22 0.22 16.27 4.50
C LEU A 22 1.67 15.81 4.68
N LEU A 23 2.65 16.50 4.11
CA LEU A 23 4.07 16.19 4.33
C LEU A 23 4.50 16.50 5.78
N GLN A 24 3.99 17.56 6.40
CA GLN A 24 4.23 17.79 7.83
C GLN A 24 3.61 16.69 8.70
N PHE A 25 2.45 16.17 8.33
CA PHE A 25 1.90 14.97 8.96
C PHE A 25 2.85 13.76 8.81
N GLN A 26 3.42 13.52 7.62
CA GLN A 26 4.40 12.44 7.44
C GLN A 26 5.65 12.63 8.30
N ARG A 27 6.14 13.86 8.45
CA ARG A 27 7.23 14.17 9.39
C ARG A 27 6.85 13.82 10.83
N ARG A 28 5.60 14.04 11.24
CA ARG A 28 5.13 13.65 12.58
C ARG A 28 5.09 12.13 12.75
N VAL A 29 4.69 11.38 11.72
CA VAL A 29 4.76 9.91 11.73
C VAL A 29 6.21 9.43 11.80
N LEU A 30 7.13 10.02 11.02
CA LEU A 30 8.56 9.72 11.07
C LEU A 30 9.15 10.01 12.45
N ALA A 31 8.70 11.09 13.12
CA ALA A 31 9.13 11.40 14.48
C ALA A 31 8.77 10.32 15.50
N GLN A 32 7.76 9.47 15.26
CA GLN A 32 7.49 8.31 16.12
C GLN A 32 8.52 7.20 15.95
N ALA A 33 9.17 7.08 14.79
CA ALA A 33 10.27 6.15 14.60
C ALA A 33 11.56 6.63 15.31
N GLY A 34 11.71 7.95 15.51
CA GLY A 34 12.85 8.54 16.24
C GLY A 34 12.62 8.70 17.75
N ASP A 35 11.43 8.37 18.26
CA ASP A 35 11.10 8.51 19.66
C ASP A 35 11.54 7.27 20.45
N GLU A 36 12.50 7.43 21.35
CA GLU A 36 13.03 6.33 22.17
C GLU A 36 12.01 5.77 23.18
N THR A 37 10.91 6.48 23.44
CA THR A 37 9.81 5.97 24.28
C THR A 37 8.91 4.99 23.52
N VAL A 38 9.02 4.95 22.20
CA VAL A 38 8.32 3.98 21.35
C VAL A 38 9.11 2.67 21.32
N PRO A 39 8.47 1.50 21.54
CA PRO A 39 9.16 0.22 21.49
C PRO A 39 9.86 -0.03 20.14
N LEU A 40 11.01 -0.70 20.17
CA LEU A 40 11.92 -0.75 19.01
C LEU A 40 11.31 -1.35 17.74
N LEU A 41 10.50 -2.41 17.85
CA LEU A 41 9.82 -2.99 16.67
C LEU A 41 8.70 -2.08 16.16
N GLU A 42 8.11 -1.25 17.01
CA GLU A 42 7.12 -0.24 16.63
C GLU A 42 7.78 0.94 15.91
N ARG A 43 9.01 1.32 16.31
CA ARG A 43 9.81 2.31 15.57
C ARG A 43 10.08 1.86 14.13
N LEU A 44 10.45 0.59 13.93
CA LEU A 44 10.56 -0.01 12.59
C LEU A 44 9.23 0.04 11.82
N ARG A 45 8.12 -0.29 12.50
CA ARG A 45 6.78 -0.21 11.91
C ARG A 45 6.43 1.21 11.47
N PHE A 46 6.75 2.24 12.26
CA PHE A 46 6.54 3.64 11.86
C PHE A 46 7.34 4.05 10.63
N LEU A 47 8.59 3.59 10.47
CA LEU A 47 9.34 3.80 9.22
C LEU A 47 8.57 3.22 8.03
N CYS A 48 8.04 2.01 8.17
CA CYS A 48 7.25 1.38 7.11
C CYS A 48 5.95 2.14 6.81
N ILE A 49 5.28 2.67 7.84
CA ILE A 49 4.05 3.48 7.69
C ILE A 49 4.35 4.74 6.88
N VAL A 50 5.45 5.44 7.16
CA VAL A 50 5.87 6.61 6.38
C VAL A 50 6.04 6.25 4.91
N SER A 51 6.72 5.14 4.58
CA SER A 51 6.86 4.71 3.18
C SER A 51 5.52 4.36 2.54
N SER A 52 4.62 3.70 3.26
CA SER A 52 3.28 3.34 2.74
C SER A 52 2.43 4.57 2.47
N ASN A 53 2.45 5.54 3.38
CA ASN A 53 1.74 6.80 3.21
C ASN A 53 2.32 7.63 2.06
N LEU A 54 3.65 7.65 1.92
CA LEU A 54 4.30 8.33 0.81
C LEU A 54 3.94 7.65 -0.52
N ASP A 55 3.84 6.32 -0.59
CA ASP A 55 3.36 5.65 -1.80
C ASP A 55 2.00 6.21 -2.24
N GLU A 56 1.00 6.23 -1.36
CA GLU A 56 -0.33 6.81 -1.67
C GLU A 56 -0.24 8.29 -2.04
N PHE A 57 0.59 9.06 -1.33
CA PHE A 57 0.80 10.48 -1.63
C PHE A 57 1.34 10.68 -3.05
N PHE A 58 2.26 9.84 -3.52
CA PHE A 58 2.71 9.90 -4.91
C PHE A 58 1.63 9.47 -5.90
N GLU A 59 0.95 8.36 -5.62
CA GLU A 59 -0.05 7.77 -6.50
C GLU A 59 -1.25 8.68 -6.77
N ILE A 60 -1.61 9.54 -5.80
CA ILE A 60 -2.81 10.37 -5.85
C ILE A 60 -2.50 11.87 -5.85
N ARG A 61 -1.57 12.35 -5.01
CA ARG A 61 -1.33 13.79 -4.86
C ARG A 61 -0.31 14.28 -5.86
N VAL A 62 0.86 13.66 -5.92
CA VAL A 62 1.92 14.08 -6.87
C VAL A 62 1.48 13.86 -8.32
N SER A 63 0.79 12.75 -8.60
CA SER A 63 0.17 12.52 -9.91
C SER A 63 -0.77 13.66 -10.31
N GLY A 64 -1.69 14.06 -9.43
CA GLY A 64 -2.62 15.16 -9.69
C GLY A 64 -1.94 16.51 -9.91
N ILE A 65 -0.86 16.83 -9.18
CA ILE A 65 -0.06 18.04 -9.42
C ILE A 65 0.60 17.99 -10.80
N LYS A 66 1.21 16.84 -11.16
CA LYS A 66 1.86 16.65 -12.47
C LYS A 66 0.87 16.73 -13.62
N GLU A 67 -0.34 16.23 -13.44
CA GLU A 67 -1.41 16.33 -14.42
C GLU A 67 -1.86 17.79 -14.62
N GLN A 68 -2.06 18.55 -13.55
CA GLN A 68 -2.37 19.99 -13.64
C GLN A 68 -1.31 20.76 -14.43
N ILE A 69 -0.03 20.46 -14.20
CA ILE A 69 1.09 21.05 -14.95
C ILE A 69 1.01 20.66 -16.43
N ARG A 70 0.75 19.38 -16.73
CA ARG A 70 0.64 18.89 -18.12
C ARG A 70 -0.49 19.55 -18.90
N LEU A 71 -1.61 19.81 -18.23
CA LEU A 71 -2.76 20.51 -18.80
C LEU A 71 -2.56 22.03 -18.90
N GLY A 72 -1.40 22.56 -18.49
CA GLY A 72 -1.10 23.99 -18.52
C GLY A 72 -1.93 24.80 -17.52
N SER A 73 -2.42 24.18 -16.44
CA SER A 73 -3.18 24.88 -15.42
C SER A 73 -2.30 25.84 -14.64
N HIS A 74 -2.69 27.11 -14.63
CA HIS A 74 -2.12 28.16 -13.77
C HIS A 74 -2.99 28.45 -12.54
N ALA A 75 -4.02 27.62 -12.30
CA ALA A 75 -4.92 27.80 -11.18
C ALA A 75 -4.19 27.43 -9.88
N SER A 76 -3.76 28.45 -9.13
CA SER A 76 -3.34 28.27 -7.74
C SER A 76 -4.54 27.88 -6.88
N SER A 77 -4.27 27.11 -5.82
CA SER A 77 -5.28 26.92 -4.77
C SER A 77 -5.46 28.21 -3.95
N ASN A 78 -6.27 28.18 -2.89
CA ASN A 78 -6.45 29.34 -2.00
C ASN A 78 -5.15 29.85 -1.36
N ASP A 79 -4.09 29.02 -1.33
CA ASP A 79 -2.75 29.38 -0.85
C ASP A 79 -1.89 30.19 -1.85
N GLY A 80 -2.37 30.40 -3.08
CA GLY A 80 -1.66 31.16 -4.11
C GLY A 80 -0.47 30.45 -4.76
N ILE A 81 -0.07 29.25 -4.33
CA ILE A 81 1.10 28.53 -4.85
C ILE A 81 0.76 27.90 -6.21
N GLN A 82 1.62 28.16 -7.20
CA GLN A 82 1.48 27.62 -8.55
C GLN A 82 1.89 26.13 -8.61
N PRO A 83 1.27 25.29 -9.46
CA PRO A 83 1.55 23.84 -9.50
C PRO A 83 3.03 23.46 -9.67
N ASN A 84 3.77 24.17 -10.53
CA ASN A 84 5.21 23.93 -10.73
C ASN A 84 6.02 24.21 -9.46
N GLU A 85 5.71 25.32 -8.79
CA GLU A 85 6.35 25.69 -7.54
C GLU A 85 5.99 24.71 -6.42
N LEU A 86 4.72 24.30 -6.34
CA LEU A 86 4.25 23.31 -5.40
C LEU A 86 4.98 21.97 -5.59
N LEU A 87 5.10 21.49 -6.83
CA LEU A 87 5.82 20.25 -7.13
C LEU A 87 7.29 20.33 -6.71
N ALA A 88 7.97 21.46 -6.93
CA ALA A 88 9.35 21.66 -6.52
C ALA A 88 9.51 21.64 -4.97
N ARG A 89 8.60 22.32 -4.25
CA ARG A 89 8.57 22.31 -2.78
C ARG A 89 8.29 20.91 -2.23
N VAL A 90 7.29 20.22 -2.79
CA VAL A 90 6.95 18.83 -2.45
C VAL A 90 8.13 17.90 -2.69
N SER A 91 8.78 17.99 -3.85
CA SER A 91 9.95 17.15 -4.16
C SER A 91 11.07 17.36 -3.14
N THR A 92 11.40 18.61 -2.81
CA THR A 92 12.44 18.93 -1.81
C THR A 92 12.13 18.32 -0.44
N GLU A 93 10.91 18.53 0.06
CA GLU A 93 10.46 18.04 1.37
C GLU A 93 10.44 16.51 1.46
N VAL A 94 10.03 15.84 0.38
CA VAL A 94 10.00 14.37 0.32
C VAL A 94 11.41 13.79 0.26
N HIS A 95 12.32 14.37 -0.54
CA HIS A 95 13.72 13.91 -0.58
C HIS A 95 14.37 13.98 0.80
N GLN A 96 14.17 15.09 1.52
CA GLN A 96 14.66 15.23 2.89
C GLN A 96 14.04 14.19 3.83
N THR A 97 12.73 13.98 3.73
CA THR A 97 12.02 13.01 4.57
C THR A 97 12.52 11.58 4.34
N ILE A 98 12.71 11.18 3.08
CA ILE A 98 13.24 9.85 2.73
C ILE A 98 14.71 9.72 3.16
N ALA A 99 15.54 10.75 2.96
CA ALA A 99 16.93 10.71 3.42
C ALA A 99 17.02 10.48 4.94
N ASN A 100 16.23 11.23 5.72
CA ASN A 100 16.16 11.05 7.17
C ASN A 100 15.62 9.67 7.57
N GLN A 101 14.64 9.15 6.84
CA GLN A 101 14.07 7.82 7.06
C GLN A 101 15.13 6.72 6.93
N TYR A 102 15.97 6.78 5.88
CA TYR A 102 17.04 5.79 5.69
C TYR A 102 18.22 5.99 6.64
N LEU A 103 18.54 7.24 7.01
CA LEU A 103 19.55 7.51 8.03
C LEU A 103 19.16 6.85 9.36
N MET A 104 17.93 7.10 9.82
CA MET A 104 17.38 6.50 11.04
C MET A 104 17.33 4.96 10.95
N LEU A 105 16.91 4.41 9.80
CA LEU A 105 16.92 2.96 9.60
C LEU A 105 18.32 2.37 9.78
N ASN A 106 19.32 2.93 9.10
CA ASN A 106 20.65 2.35 8.99
C ASN A 106 21.54 2.60 10.21
N GLU A 107 21.41 3.78 10.82
CA GLU A 107 22.31 4.23 11.89
C GLU A 107 21.73 4.00 13.29
N GLU A 108 20.41 3.90 13.43
CA GLU A 108 19.76 3.72 14.73
C GLU A 108 18.99 2.40 14.84
N ILE A 109 18.02 2.17 13.96
CA ILE A 109 17.05 1.07 14.12
C ILE A 109 17.69 -0.30 13.85
N LEU A 110 18.39 -0.48 12.72
CA LEU A 110 19.02 -1.76 12.41
C LEU A 110 20.12 -2.14 13.43
N PRO A 111 21.00 -1.22 13.86
CA PRO A 111 21.95 -1.51 14.94
C PRO A 111 21.30 -1.86 16.28
N ALA A 112 20.26 -1.11 16.69
CA ALA A 112 19.53 -1.41 17.93
C ALA A 112 18.83 -2.77 17.86
N LEU A 113 18.22 -3.12 16.72
CA LEU A 113 17.61 -4.44 16.53
C LEU A 113 18.65 -5.55 16.61
N ALA A 114 19.84 -5.33 16.04
CA ALA A 114 20.92 -6.30 16.09
C ALA A 114 21.40 -6.56 17.53
N ALA A 115 21.46 -5.52 18.38
CA ALA A 115 21.77 -5.66 19.80
C ALA A 115 20.72 -6.49 20.56
N GLU A 116 19.48 -6.50 20.08
CA GLU A 116 18.36 -7.29 20.61
C GLU A 116 18.23 -8.69 19.98
N GLY A 117 19.21 -9.13 19.18
CA GLY A 117 19.21 -10.43 18.51
C GLY A 117 18.31 -10.52 17.28
N ILE A 118 17.96 -9.38 16.68
CA ILE A 118 17.16 -9.27 15.46
C ILE A 118 18.04 -8.67 14.35
N VAL A 119 18.52 -9.52 13.44
CA VAL A 119 19.57 -9.15 12.49
C VAL A 119 19.09 -9.28 11.05
N PHE A 120 19.40 -8.28 10.24
CA PHE A 120 19.27 -8.31 8.79
C PHE A 120 20.66 -8.47 8.17
N LEU A 121 21.02 -9.69 7.78
CA LEU A 121 22.36 -10.00 7.31
C LEU A 121 22.62 -9.41 5.93
N ARG A 122 23.67 -8.58 5.86
CA ARG A 122 24.22 -8.10 4.59
C ARG A 122 24.93 -9.25 3.87
N ARG A 123 24.87 -9.24 2.53
CA ARG A 123 25.52 -10.24 1.66
C ARG A 123 26.98 -10.53 2.02
N SER A 124 27.75 -9.50 2.39
CA SER A 124 29.16 -9.62 2.73
C SER A 124 29.44 -10.32 4.06
N LEU A 125 28.41 -10.56 4.88
CA LEU A 125 28.53 -11.14 6.22
C LEU A 125 28.00 -12.57 6.30
N TRP A 126 27.51 -13.14 5.19
CA TRP A 126 27.03 -14.52 5.18
C TRP A 126 28.18 -15.50 5.39
N ASN A 127 28.04 -16.39 6.38
CA ASN A 127 28.93 -17.52 6.55
C ASN A 127 28.70 -18.59 5.46
N ASP A 128 29.51 -19.64 5.43
CA ASP A 128 29.47 -20.65 4.36
C ASP A 128 28.18 -21.48 4.36
N GLU A 129 27.64 -21.79 5.54
CA GLU A 129 26.40 -22.55 5.70
C GLU A 129 25.18 -21.73 5.24
N GLN A 130 25.10 -20.47 5.66
CA GLN A 130 24.10 -19.51 5.21
C GLN A 130 24.17 -19.31 3.69
N ARG A 131 25.38 -19.17 3.13
CA ARG A 131 25.56 -19.03 1.68
C ARG A 131 25.09 -20.27 0.92
N ALA A 132 25.35 -21.47 1.45
CA ALA A 132 24.88 -22.72 0.86
C ALA A 132 23.34 -22.82 0.90
N TRP A 133 22.72 -22.49 2.04
CA TRP A 133 21.26 -22.47 2.20
C TRP A 133 20.59 -21.44 1.28
N ILE A 134 21.12 -20.22 1.22
CA ILE A 134 20.59 -19.15 0.37
C ILE A 134 20.66 -19.52 -1.11
N ARG A 135 21.75 -20.18 -1.54
CA ARG A 135 21.88 -20.70 -2.90
C ARG A 135 20.82 -21.77 -3.20
N ASP A 136 20.59 -22.72 -2.29
CA ASP A 136 19.55 -23.74 -2.43
C ASP A 136 18.15 -23.10 -2.50
N TYR A 137 17.86 -22.18 -1.58
CA TYR A 137 16.62 -21.40 -1.57
C TYR A 137 16.44 -20.64 -2.90
N PHE A 138 17.49 -20.00 -3.42
CA PHE A 138 17.43 -19.32 -4.71
C PHE A 138 17.06 -20.28 -5.83
N ASN A 139 17.74 -21.43 -5.92
CA ASN A 139 17.49 -22.41 -6.99
C ASN A 139 16.10 -23.05 -6.91
N ARG A 140 15.60 -23.32 -5.70
CA ARG A 140 14.33 -24.01 -5.47
C ARG A 140 13.11 -23.08 -5.55
N GLU A 141 13.18 -21.92 -4.91
CA GLU A 141 12.02 -21.04 -4.69
C GLU A 141 12.03 -19.80 -5.58
N VAL A 142 13.21 -19.23 -5.85
CA VAL A 142 13.33 -17.92 -6.49
C VAL A 142 13.50 -18.05 -8.00
N MET A 143 14.56 -18.72 -8.45
CA MET A 143 14.94 -18.86 -9.86
C MET A 143 13.81 -19.38 -10.76
N PRO A 144 13.01 -20.39 -10.37
CA PRO A 144 11.96 -20.94 -11.24
C PRO A 144 10.85 -19.95 -11.59
N VAL A 145 10.67 -18.89 -10.79
CA VAL A 145 9.63 -17.87 -11.01
C VAL A 145 10.19 -16.55 -11.56
N LEU A 146 11.50 -16.47 -11.82
CA LEU A 146 12.10 -15.31 -12.46
C LEU A 146 12.12 -15.47 -13.98
N THR A 147 11.74 -14.41 -14.66
CA THR A 147 11.87 -14.30 -16.11
C THR A 147 12.81 -13.14 -16.42
N PRO A 148 14.08 -13.39 -16.78
CA PRO A 148 14.98 -12.34 -17.23
C PRO A 148 14.57 -11.87 -18.62
N ILE A 149 14.58 -10.56 -18.84
CA ILE A 149 14.24 -9.94 -20.13
C ILE A 149 15.45 -9.13 -20.57
N GLY A 150 16.26 -9.69 -21.47
CA GLY A 150 17.34 -8.98 -22.14
C GLY A 150 16.75 -7.89 -23.03
N LEU A 151 17.35 -6.69 -23.00
CA LEU A 151 16.89 -5.56 -23.78
C LEU A 151 17.61 -5.55 -25.14
N ASP A 152 16.84 -5.67 -26.21
CA ASP A 152 17.31 -5.60 -27.59
C ASP A 152 16.19 -5.01 -28.49
N PRO A 153 16.44 -4.70 -29.78
CA PRO A 153 15.40 -4.15 -30.65
C PRO A 153 14.15 -5.03 -30.82
N ALA A 154 14.26 -6.35 -30.62
CA ALA A 154 13.15 -7.30 -30.66
C ALA A 154 12.47 -7.49 -29.29
N HIS A 155 13.18 -7.18 -28.20
CA HIS A 155 12.73 -7.30 -26.81
C HIS A 155 12.81 -5.92 -26.13
N PRO A 156 11.79 -5.06 -26.33
CA PRO A 156 11.77 -3.75 -25.69
C PRO A 156 11.60 -3.89 -24.17
N PHE A 157 11.89 -2.79 -23.48
CA PHE A 157 11.74 -2.72 -22.03
C PHE A 157 10.34 -3.18 -21.57
N PRO A 158 10.25 -4.09 -20.58
CA PRO A 158 8.99 -4.72 -20.20
C PRO A 158 8.06 -3.75 -19.47
N ARG A 159 6.75 -3.99 -19.56
CA ARG A 159 5.78 -3.24 -18.75
C ARG A 159 5.93 -3.63 -17.28
N VAL A 160 6.52 -2.74 -16.49
CA VAL A 160 6.71 -2.92 -15.05
C VAL A 160 5.45 -2.53 -14.27
N LEU A 161 4.96 -3.46 -13.45
CA LEU A 161 3.80 -3.25 -12.57
C LEU A 161 4.09 -2.18 -11.51
N ASN A 162 3.09 -1.35 -11.21
CA ASN A 162 3.17 -0.37 -10.14
C ASN A 162 3.62 -1.01 -8.79
N LYS A 163 4.56 -0.35 -8.11
CA LYS A 163 5.13 -0.73 -6.81
C LYS A 163 5.81 -2.11 -6.76
N SER A 164 6.05 -2.75 -7.90
CA SER A 164 6.78 -4.03 -7.98
C SER A 164 8.29 -3.83 -7.76
N LEU A 165 8.97 -4.87 -7.30
CA LEU A 165 10.42 -4.89 -7.17
C LEU A 165 11.01 -5.46 -8.45
N ASN A 166 11.95 -4.74 -9.04
CA ASN A 166 12.60 -5.11 -10.29
C ASN A 166 14.09 -4.89 -10.14
N PHE A 167 14.88 -5.53 -11.00
CA PHE A 167 16.33 -5.39 -11.03
C PHE A 167 16.73 -4.99 -12.44
N ALA A 168 17.48 -3.91 -12.55
CA ALA A 168 18.15 -3.52 -13.77
C ALA A 168 19.57 -4.08 -13.72
N VAL A 169 19.91 -4.90 -14.71
CA VAL A 169 21.16 -5.64 -14.78
C VAL A 169 21.96 -5.12 -15.96
N GLU A 170 23.16 -4.64 -15.70
CA GLU A 170 24.14 -4.26 -16.73
C GLU A 170 24.90 -5.51 -17.15
N LEU A 171 24.98 -5.72 -18.46
CA LEU A 171 25.52 -6.94 -19.05
C LEU A 171 26.58 -6.60 -20.09
N GLU A 172 27.57 -7.46 -20.19
CA GLU A 172 28.59 -7.44 -21.24
C GLU A 172 28.74 -8.83 -21.84
N GLY A 173 28.89 -8.91 -23.17
CA GLY A 173 29.14 -10.15 -23.88
C GLY A 173 27.96 -10.58 -24.74
N ARG A 174 27.92 -11.87 -25.09
CA ARG A 174 26.87 -12.44 -25.93
C ARG A 174 26.16 -13.57 -25.21
N ASP A 175 24.84 -13.57 -25.30
CA ASP A 175 24.06 -14.67 -24.75
C ASP A 175 24.28 -15.98 -25.52
N ALA A 176 23.66 -17.07 -25.03
CA ALA A 176 23.73 -18.39 -25.67
C ALA A 176 23.25 -18.42 -27.14
N PHE A 177 22.56 -17.37 -27.61
CA PHE A 177 22.07 -17.21 -28.99
C PHE A 177 22.90 -16.21 -29.81
N GLY A 178 24.00 -15.69 -29.25
CA GLY A 178 24.89 -14.74 -29.92
C GLY A 178 24.40 -13.29 -29.90
N ARG A 179 23.35 -12.96 -29.12
CA ARG A 179 22.82 -11.60 -28.99
C ARG A 179 23.64 -10.80 -28.00
N ASP A 180 23.90 -9.54 -28.36
CA ASP A 180 24.55 -8.56 -27.50
C ASP A 180 23.47 -7.66 -26.90
N SER A 181 23.21 -7.80 -25.60
CA SER A 181 22.25 -7.01 -24.85
C SER A 181 23.00 -6.34 -23.69
N GLY A 182 23.27 -5.04 -23.80
CA GLY A 182 23.99 -4.29 -22.76
C GLY A 182 23.23 -4.16 -21.42
N ALA A 183 21.93 -4.47 -21.41
CA ALA A 183 21.11 -4.44 -20.21
C ALA A 183 20.01 -5.50 -20.22
N ALA A 184 19.55 -5.89 -19.04
CA ALA A 184 18.39 -6.75 -18.83
C ALA A 184 17.55 -6.29 -17.63
N ILE A 185 16.26 -6.62 -17.67
CA ILE A 185 15.33 -6.40 -16.55
C ILE A 185 14.92 -7.76 -15.98
N VAL A 186 15.04 -7.90 -14.67
CA VAL A 186 14.52 -9.06 -13.93
C VAL A 186 13.39 -8.58 -13.02
N GLN A 187 12.18 -9.06 -13.26
CA GLN A 187 11.02 -8.72 -12.44
C GLN A 187 10.89 -9.73 -11.30
N ALA A 188 10.89 -9.28 -10.04
CA ALA A 188 10.67 -10.16 -8.91
C ALA A 188 9.16 -10.27 -8.63
N PRO A 189 8.52 -11.45 -8.82
CA PRO A 189 7.09 -11.60 -8.61
C PRO A 189 6.64 -11.18 -7.21
N ARG A 190 5.38 -10.74 -7.08
CA ARG A 190 4.80 -10.38 -5.78
C ARG A 190 4.62 -11.58 -4.84
N ALA A 191 4.54 -12.79 -5.39
CA ALA A 191 4.45 -14.04 -4.64
C ALA A 191 5.71 -14.33 -3.80
N LEU A 192 6.87 -13.80 -4.21
CA LEU A 192 8.11 -14.00 -3.46
C LEU A 192 8.17 -13.09 -2.23
N PRO A 193 8.52 -13.64 -1.04
CA PRO A 193 8.73 -12.83 0.16
C PRO A 193 9.92 -11.89 -0.06
N ARG A 194 9.78 -10.64 0.39
CA ARG A 194 10.82 -9.61 0.25
C ARG A 194 11.85 -9.65 1.37
N VAL A 195 11.44 -10.17 2.52
CA VAL A 195 12.26 -10.49 3.67
C VAL A 195 12.11 -11.99 3.92
N ILE A 196 13.23 -12.69 4.06
CA ILE A 196 13.28 -14.13 4.23
C ILE A 196 13.94 -14.38 5.59
N ARG A 197 13.27 -15.15 6.46
CA ARG A 197 13.87 -15.60 7.72
C ARG A 197 14.76 -16.80 7.45
N LEU A 198 16.00 -16.77 7.94
CA LEU A 198 16.88 -17.92 7.89
C LEU A 198 16.48 -18.95 8.97
N PRO A 199 16.70 -20.25 8.72
CA PRO A 199 16.57 -21.28 9.74
C PRO A 199 17.43 -20.97 10.97
N ASN A 200 16.93 -21.31 12.15
CA ASN A 200 17.64 -21.04 13.40
C ASN A 200 18.93 -21.87 13.51
N GLU A 201 18.98 -23.04 12.86
CA GLU A 201 20.11 -23.97 12.88
C GLU A 201 21.36 -23.37 12.24
N ILE A 202 21.19 -22.44 11.30
CA ILE A 202 22.27 -21.81 10.53
C ILE A 202 22.48 -20.33 10.93
N SER A 203 21.86 -19.91 12.03
CA SER A 203 21.78 -18.52 12.48
C SER A 203 22.36 -18.36 13.87
N ASP A 204 23.27 -17.39 14.05
CA ASP A 204 23.85 -17.07 15.36
C ASP A 204 22.86 -16.35 16.29
N GLN A 205 21.80 -15.76 15.72
CA GLN A 205 20.80 -14.96 16.41
C GLN A 205 19.39 -15.52 16.18
N PRO A 206 18.48 -15.39 17.16
CA PRO A 206 17.15 -16.03 17.12
C PRO A 206 16.26 -15.50 15.99
N TYR A 207 16.48 -14.27 15.55
CA TYR A 207 15.73 -13.64 14.46
C TYR A 207 16.69 -13.12 13.40
N THR A 208 17.12 -14.02 12.53
CA THR A 208 18.03 -13.71 11.43
C THR A 208 17.27 -13.65 10.10
N PHE A 209 17.40 -12.53 9.40
CA PHE A 209 16.72 -12.26 8.14
C PHE A 209 17.70 -11.91 7.03
N VAL A 210 17.31 -12.20 5.79
CA VAL A 210 17.96 -11.73 4.57
C VAL A 210 16.96 -11.09 3.63
N PHE A 211 17.40 -10.09 2.86
CA PHE A 211 16.55 -9.47 1.84
C PHE A 211 16.57 -10.27 0.55
N LEU A 212 15.41 -10.39 -0.11
CA LEU A 212 15.33 -10.98 -1.44
C LEU A 212 16.26 -10.28 -2.44
N SER A 213 16.44 -8.96 -2.31
CA SER A 213 17.39 -8.20 -3.12
C SER A 213 18.83 -8.66 -2.93
N SER A 214 19.23 -9.05 -1.72
CA SER A 214 20.56 -9.60 -1.46
C SER A 214 20.72 -11.00 -2.06
N VAL A 215 19.69 -11.84 -1.96
CA VAL A 215 19.66 -13.18 -2.59
C VAL A 215 19.79 -13.08 -4.11
N LEU A 216 18.98 -12.21 -4.74
CA LEU A 216 19.03 -11.97 -6.17
C LEU A 216 20.38 -11.40 -6.58
N HIS A 217 20.88 -10.38 -5.90
CA HIS A 217 22.17 -9.78 -6.22
C HIS A 217 23.35 -10.76 -6.10
N ALA A 218 23.26 -11.80 -5.27
CA ALA A 218 24.29 -12.83 -5.14
C ALA A 218 24.26 -13.88 -6.27
N HIS A 219 23.10 -14.10 -6.90
CA HIS A 219 22.89 -15.22 -7.81
C HIS A 219 22.32 -14.84 -9.19
N VAL A 220 22.07 -13.55 -9.45
CA VAL A 220 21.51 -13.04 -10.71
C VAL A 220 22.30 -13.48 -11.94
N GLY A 221 23.63 -13.65 -11.83
CA GLY A 221 24.48 -14.14 -12.92
C GLY A 221 24.08 -15.51 -13.46
N GLN A 222 23.43 -16.36 -12.65
CA GLN A 222 22.93 -17.67 -13.09
C GLN A 222 21.80 -17.55 -14.13
N LEU A 223 21.13 -16.40 -14.21
CA LEU A 223 20.08 -16.13 -15.19
C LEU A 223 20.63 -15.77 -16.58
N PHE A 224 21.93 -15.45 -16.68
CA PHE A 224 22.54 -14.83 -17.84
C PHE A 224 23.74 -15.66 -18.34
N SER A 225 23.47 -16.87 -18.82
CA SER A 225 24.52 -17.76 -19.35
C SER A 225 25.21 -17.15 -20.59
N GLY A 226 26.54 -17.07 -20.54
CA GLY A 226 27.39 -16.52 -21.61
C GLY A 226 27.67 -15.02 -21.50
N MET A 227 27.02 -14.32 -20.56
CA MET A 227 27.21 -12.88 -20.32
C MET A 227 27.82 -12.61 -18.95
N ASN A 228 28.58 -11.53 -18.86
CA ASN A 228 29.12 -11.01 -17.60
C ASN A 228 28.16 -9.97 -17.04
N VAL A 229 27.79 -10.15 -15.76
CA VAL A 229 27.01 -9.14 -15.03
C VAL A 229 27.97 -8.08 -14.48
N LEU A 230 27.87 -6.85 -14.98
CA LEU A 230 28.66 -5.71 -14.51
C LEU A 230 28.04 -5.04 -13.29
N GLY A 231 26.71 -4.99 -13.25
CA GLY A 231 25.94 -4.33 -12.21
C GLY A 231 24.54 -4.93 -12.10
N CYS A 232 23.96 -4.90 -10.90
CA CYS A 232 22.59 -5.32 -10.67
C CYS A 232 21.96 -4.45 -9.59
N TYR A 233 20.97 -3.68 -10.00
CA TYR A 233 20.41 -2.58 -9.23
C TYR A 233 18.91 -2.79 -9.04
N GLN A 234 18.48 -2.94 -7.80
CA GLN A 234 17.06 -2.94 -7.49
C GLN A 234 16.46 -1.56 -7.81
N PHE A 235 15.28 -1.59 -8.41
CA PHE A 235 14.48 -0.39 -8.64
C PHE A 235 12.98 -0.68 -8.49
N ARG A 236 12.24 0.39 -8.27
CA ARG A 236 10.79 0.39 -8.12
C ARG A 236 10.22 1.67 -8.71
N VAL A 237 9.07 1.53 -9.37
CA VAL A 237 8.32 2.67 -9.90
C VAL A 237 6.99 2.77 -9.17
N THR A 238 6.64 4.00 -8.78
CA THR A 238 5.30 4.37 -8.33
C THR A 238 4.59 5.09 -9.47
N ARG A 239 3.33 4.73 -9.71
CA ARG A 239 2.52 5.21 -10.85
C ARG A 239 1.22 5.85 -10.38
N ASN A 240 0.70 6.77 -11.17
CA ASN A 240 -0.65 7.30 -10.97
C ASN A 240 -1.64 6.13 -10.84
N SER A 241 -2.40 6.13 -9.76
CA SER A 241 -3.38 5.09 -9.45
C SER A 241 -4.78 5.67 -9.24
N ASP A 242 -4.99 6.92 -9.64
CA ASP A 242 -6.33 7.53 -9.70
C ASP A 242 -7.12 6.92 -10.85
N LEU A 243 -8.40 6.66 -10.62
CA LEU A 243 -9.31 6.09 -11.62
C LEU A 243 -10.12 7.24 -12.21
N PHE A 244 -9.97 7.47 -13.51
CA PHE A 244 -10.78 8.46 -14.23
C PHE A 244 -11.99 7.75 -14.80
N VAL A 245 -13.15 8.00 -14.23
CA VAL A 245 -14.41 7.61 -14.83
C VAL A 245 -15.10 8.89 -15.25
N ASP A 246 -15.36 9.05 -16.55
CA ASP A 246 -16.15 10.16 -17.04
C ASP A 246 -17.58 10.01 -16.51
N GLU A 247 -17.95 10.90 -15.59
CA GLU A 247 -19.25 10.85 -14.94
C GLU A 247 -20.37 11.11 -15.97
N GLU A 248 -20.15 11.94 -17.00
CA GLU A 248 -21.19 12.35 -17.95
C GLU A 248 -21.51 11.30 -19.03
N GLU A 249 -20.56 10.42 -19.36
CA GLU A 249 -20.69 9.45 -20.47
C GLU A 249 -21.09 8.03 -20.04
N VAL A 250 -21.11 7.72 -18.74
CA VAL A 250 -21.20 6.33 -18.27
C VAL A 250 -22.62 5.90 -17.86
N LYS A 251 -23.17 4.94 -18.62
CA LYS A 251 -24.44 4.26 -18.29
C LYS A 251 -24.29 3.13 -17.26
N ASP A 252 -23.10 2.54 -17.15
CA ASP A 252 -22.77 1.45 -16.21
C ASP A 252 -21.41 1.72 -15.54
N LEU A 253 -21.46 2.31 -14.35
CA LEU A 253 -20.28 2.65 -13.54
C LEU A 253 -19.42 1.43 -13.22
N ARG A 254 -20.04 0.26 -13.01
CA ARG A 254 -19.35 -0.97 -12.62
C ARG A 254 -18.54 -1.55 -13.76
N ALA A 255 -19.08 -1.55 -14.98
CA ALA A 255 -18.36 -2.02 -16.17
C ALA A 255 -17.14 -1.13 -16.47
N SER A 256 -17.30 0.19 -16.41
CA SER A 256 -16.21 1.16 -16.63
C SER A 256 -15.10 1.01 -15.58
N LEU A 257 -15.46 0.90 -14.28
CA LEU A 257 -14.48 0.70 -13.21
C LEU A 257 -13.67 -0.58 -13.36
N LYS A 258 -14.29 -1.69 -13.79
CA LYS A 258 -13.55 -2.95 -14.06
C LYS A 258 -12.47 -2.77 -15.13
N GLY A 259 -12.76 -1.99 -16.18
CA GLY A 259 -11.80 -1.68 -17.24
C GLY A 259 -10.62 -0.86 -16.71
N GLU A 260 -10.91 0.23 -16.01
CA GLU A 260 -9.89 1.11 -15.42
C GLU A 260 -9.03 0.41 -14.37
N LEU A 261 -9.61 -0.49 -13.56
CA LEU A 261 -8.87 -1.26 -12.55
C LEU A 261 -7.76 -2.12 -13.14
N GLN A 262 -7.98 -2.73 -14.32
CA GLN A 262 -6.94 -3.49 -15.02
C GLN A 262 -5.80 -2.59 -15.52
N GLN A 263 -6.13 -1.35 -15.91
CA GLN A 263 -5.15 -0.38 -16.41
C GLN A 263 -4.40 0.36 -15.30
N ARG A 264 -4.95 0.41 -14.07
CA ARG A 264 -4.38 1.10 -12.90
C ARG A 264 -2.91 0.78 -12.64
N HIS A 265 -2.50 -0.47 -12.86
CA HIS A 265 -1.10 -0.88 -12.67
C HIS A 265 -0.12 -0.26 -13.66
N PHE A 266 -0.61 0.42 -14.69
CA PHE A 266 0.15 0.95 -15.81
C PHE A 266 -0.07 2.44 -16.06
N GLY A 267 -0.61 3.18 -15.08
CA GLY A 267 -0.68 4.65 -15.14
C GLY A 267 0.70 5.30 -15.28
N ASP A 268 0.72 6.62 -15.51
CA ASP A 268 1.96 7.36 -15.69
C ASP A 268 2.89 7.21 -14.49
N ALA A 269 4.19 7.04 -14.74
CA ALA A 269 5.17 6.99 -13.67
C ALA A 269 5.27 8.36 -13.00
N VAL A 270 5.38 8.37 -11.67
CA VAL A 270 5.49 9.60 -10.88
C VAL A 270 6.73 9.63 -10.00
N ARG A 271 7.29 8.46 -9.65
CA ARG A 271 8.49 8.31 -8.82
C ARG A 271 9.28 7.09 -9.25
N LEU A 272 10.61 7.22 -9.28
CA LEU A 272 11.56 6.12 -9.46
C LEU A 272 12.43 6.01 -8.20
N GLU A 273 12.39 4.86 -7.55
CA GLU A 273 13.30 4.52 -6.46
C GLU A 273 14.35 3.54 -6.98
N VAL A 274 15.62 3.79 -6.70
CA VAL A 274 16.75 2.92 -7.06
C VAL A 274 17.65 2.68 -5.86
N ALA A 275 18.44 1.60 -5.90
CA ALA A 275 19.56 1.43 -4.99
C ALA A 275 20.53 2.62 -5.09
N ASP A 276 21.12 3.02 -3.97
CA ASP A 276 22.14 4.07 -3.90
C ASP A 276 23.34 3.80 -4.82
N ASN A 277 23.74 2.54 -4.94
CA ASN A 277 24.84 2.08 -5.79
C ASN A 277 24.49 1.96 -7.29
N CYS A 278 23.28 2.32 -7.71
CA CYS A 278 22.87 2.33 -9.12
C CYS A 278 23.75 3.27 -9.94
N SER A 279 24.29 2.83 -11.08
CA SER A 279 25.10 3.68 -11.94
C SER A 279 24.29 4.90 -12.43
N GLU A 280 24.97 6.00 -12.74
CA GLU A 280 24.29 7.18 -13.32
C GLU A 280 23.70 6.87 -14.70
N GLU A 281 24.41 6.07 -15.51
CA GLU A 281 23.94 5.62 -16.82
C GLU A 281 22.65 4.81 -16.71
N MET A 282 22.59 3.83 -15.81
CA MET A 282 21.37 3.03 -15.61
C MET A 282 20.23 3.87 -15.01
N ALA A 283 20.53 4.79 -14.09
CA ALA A 283 19.52 5.69 -13.54
C ALA A 283 18.93 6.60 -14.62
N ASP A 284 19.75 7.17 -15.50
CA ASP A 284 19.29 7.97 -16.65
C ASP A 284 18.51 7.14 -17.65
N PHE A 285 18.96 5.92 -17.94
CA PHE A 285 18.24 4.98 -18.79
C PHE A 285 16.82 4.71 -18.25
N LEU A 286 16.68 4.42 -16.96
CA LEU A 286 15.37 4.21 -16.32
C LEU A 286 14.52 5.48 -16.32
N LEU A 287 15.11 6.65 -16.03
CA LEU A 287 14.39 7.93 -16.06
C LEU A 287 13.83 8.24 -17.44
N GLN A 288 14.63 8.08 -18.49
CA GLN A 288 14.20 8.26 -19.87
C GLN A 288 13.07 7.29 -20.23
N HIS A 289 13.23 6.00 -19.88
CA HIS A 289 12.21 5.00 -20.16
C HIS A 289 10.86 5.32 -19.48
N PHE A 290 10.89 5.75 -18.22
CA PHE A 290 9.68 6.11 -17.47
C PHE A 290 9.21 7.55 -17.69
N ARG A 291 9.90 8.34 -18.53
CA ARG A 291 9.61 9.76 -18.81
C ARG A 291 9.57 10.61 -17.53
N LEU A 292 10.54 10.36 -16.66
CA LEU A 292 10.68 11.03 -15.36
C LEU A 292 11.84 12.02 -15.37
N GLY A 293 11.72 13.08 -14.58
CA GLY A 293 12.80 14.04 -14.37
C GLY A 293 13.75 13.60 -13.26
N ARG A 294 14.91 14.27 -13.15
CA ARG A 294 15.89 14.00 -12.07
C ARG A 294 15.29 14.23 -10.66
N ALA A 295 14.36 15.16 -10.51
CA ALA A 295 13.63 15.40 -9.25
C ALA A 295 12.61 14.30 -8.88
N ASP A 296 12.44 13.28 -9.73
CA ASP A 296 11.60 12.11 -9.45
C ASP A 296 12.42 10.87 -9.08
N LEU A 297 13.76 10.97 -9.09
CA LEU A 297 14.71 9.91 -8.76
C LEU A 297 15.05 9.93 -7.27
N TYR A 298 14.77 8.83 -6.59
CA TYR A 298 15.08 8.63 -5.18
C TYR A 298 16.11 7.51 -5.05
N ARG A 299 17.34 7.89 -4.70
CA ARG A 299 18.42 6.94 -4.39
C ARG A 299 18.30 6.51 -2.92
N THR A 300 18.21 5.21 -2.70
CA THR A 300 17.90 4.64 -1.37
C THR A 300 19.06 3.80 -0.85
N PRO A 301 19.72 4.20 0.26
CA PRO A 301 20.85 3.45 0.81
C PRO A 301 20.34 2.27 1.64
N GLY A 302 19.92 1.19 0.99
CA GLY A 302 19.38 0.01 1.65
C GLY A 302 18.41 -0.79 0.80
N ILE A 303 17.42 -1.42 1.43
CA ILE A 303 16.33 -2.10 0.73
C ILE A 303 15.41 -1.07 0.06
N VAL A 304 15.19 -1.19 -1.25
CA VAL A 304 14.16 -0.41 -1.94
C VAL A 304 12.80 -0.89 -1.44
N ASN A 305 11.94 0.05 -1.05
CA ASN A 305 10.61 -0.19 -0.48
C ASN A 305 10.62 -0.74 0.96
N LEU A 306 10.74 0.18 1.93
CA LEU A 306 10.68 -0.16 3.36
C LEU A 306 9.34 -0.73 3.82
N VAL A 307 8.23 -0.51 3.10
CA VAL A 307 6.91 -1.10 3.44
C VAL A 307 6.99 -2.62 3.58
N ARG A 308 7.96 -3.25 2.91
CA ARG A 308 8.20 -4.69 2.96
C ARG A 308 8.73 -5.20 4.29
N LEU A 309 9.20 -4.32 5.18
CA LEU A 309 9.59 -4.65 6.55
C LEU A 309 8.39 -4.65 7.51
N MET A 310 7.20 -4.22 7.09
CA MET A 310 6.03 -4.04 7.95
C MET A 310 5.57 -5.32 8.68
N GLN A 311 5.82 -6.48 8.10
CA GLN A 311 5.47 -7.78 8.69
C GLN A 311 6.53 -8.29 9.69
N VAL A 312 7.76 -7.76 9.66
CA VAL A 312 8.85 -8.26 10.53
C VAL A 312 8.50 -8.14 12.01
N PRO A 313 7.93 -7.03 12.51
CA PRO A 313 7.46 -6.96 13.89
C PRO A 313 6.51 -8.10 14.29
N ASP A 314 5.70 -8.62 13.37
CA ASP A 314 4.74 -9.68 13.67
C ASP A 314 5.41 -11.07 13.71
N TRP A 315 6.56 -11.24 13.04
CA TRP A 315 7.33 -12.51 13.04
C TRP A 315 8.29 -12.66 14.22
N VAL A 316 8.52 -11.57 14.97
CA VAL A 316 9.45 -11.53 16.10
C VAL A 316 8.67 -11.66 17.41
N GLU A 317 8.82 -12.79 18.10
CA GLU A 317 8.16 -13.04 19.40
C GLU A 317 8.94 -12.39 20.55
N ARG A 318 8.95 -11.06 20.58
CA ARG A 318 9.55 -10.21 21.63
C ARG A 318 8.54 -9.16 22.11
N PRO A 319 7.63 -9.49 23.04
CA PRO A 319 6.60 -8.57 23.50
C PRO A 319 7.16 -7.34 24.23
N ASP A 320 8.36 -7.46 24.80
CA ASP A 320 9.11 -6.37 25.42
C ASP A 320 9.58 -5.29 24.43
N LEU A 321 9.64 -5.61 23.14
CA LEU A 321 10.00 -4.68 22.06
C LEU A 321 8.79 -4.14 21.29
N LYS A 322 7.57 -4.42 21.77
CA LYS A 322 6.29 -4.03 21.14
C LYS A 322 5.43 -3.23 22.09
N TYR A 323 4.39 -2.59 21.58
CA TYR A 323 3.34 -2.08 22.46
C TYR A 323 2.69 -3.24 23.22
N GLY A 324 2.36 -3.00 24.49
CA GLY A 324 1.63 -3.98 25.30
C GLY A 324 0.29 -4.33 24.65
N ASN A 325 -0.06 -5.61 24.71
CA ASN A 325 -1.34 -6.08 24.18
C ASN A 325 -2.49 -5.32 24.84
N PHE A 326 -3.32 -4.68 24.02
CA PHE A 326 -4.53 -4.01 24.46
C PHE A 326 -5.74 -4.90 24.15
N GLN A 327 -6.50 -5.27 25.17
CA GLN A 327 -7.78 -5.97 25.00
C GLN A 327 -8.93 -4.95 25.09
N PRO A 328 -9.67 -4.73 23.98
CA PRO A 328 -10.82 -3.84 24.01
C PRO A 328 -11.91 -4.33 24.96
N GLY A 329 -12.43 -3.44 25.80
CA GLY A 329 -13.52 -3.75 26.72
C GLY A 329 -14.89 -3.75 26.05
N LEU A 330 -15.93 -4.07 26.82
CA LEU A 330 -17.33 -3.89 26.44
C LEU A 330 -17.98 -2.81 27.33
N PRO A 331 -18.89 -1.98 26.80
CA PRO A 331 -19.65 -1.05 27.63
C PRO A 331 -20.62 -1.82 28.53
N LYS A 332 -20.86 -1.33 29.76
CA LYS A 332 -21.74 -1.99 30.76
C LYS A 332 -23.14 -2.39 30.25
N PRO A 333 -23.82 -1.62 29.38
CA PRO A 333 -25.14 -2.01 28.86
C PRO A 333 -25.10 -3.27 27.98
N ILE A 334 -23.97 -3.54 27.33
CA ILE A 334 -23.73 -4.70 26.46
C ILE A 334 -22.91 -5.73 27.26
N ASP A 335 -23.60 -6.42 28.16
CA ASP A 335 -23.09 -7.66 28.76
C ASP A 335 -23.58 -8.84 27.92
N SER A 336 -22.70 -9.83 27.70
CA SER A 336 -22.89 -11.09 26.96
C SER A 336 -24.20 -11.86 27.18
N ARG A 337 -24.94 -11.55 28.25
CA ARG A 337 -26.19 -12.22 28.64
C ARG A 337 -27.46 -11.45 28.27
N ARG A 338 -27.33 -10.21 27.77
CA ARG A 338 -28.48 -9.35 27.45
C ARG A 338 -28.77 -9.39 25.95
N ASP A 339 -30.06 -9.45 25.62
CA ASP A 339 -30.53 -9.21 24.25
C ASP A 339 -30.11 -7.80 23.81
N ILE A 340 -29.37 -7.72 22.70
CA ILE A 340 -28.83 -6.47 22.18
C ILE A 340 -29.92 -5.48 21.77
N PHE A 341 -31.08 -5.97 21.30
CA PHE A 341 -32.22 -5.11 20.98
C PHE A 341 -32.82 -4.50 22.24
N ALA A 342 -32.97 -5.30 23.31
CA ALA A 342 -33.44 -4.81 24.60
C ALA A 342 -32.46 -3.80 25.22
N ALA A 343 -31.16 -4.02 25.07
CA ALA A 343 -30.13 -3.08 25.51
C ALA A 343 -30.26 -1.72 24.80
N ILE A 344 -30.37 -1.72 23.47
CA ILE A 344 -30.55 -0.49 22.66
C ILE A 344 -31.88 0.19 22.99
N ARG A 345 -32.97 -0.56 23.19
CA ARG A 345 -34.27 0.02 23.57
C ARG A 345 -34.23 0.71 24.94
N SER A 346 -33.42 0.19 25.86
CA SER A 346 -33.33 0.74 27.21
C SER A 346 -32.60 2.09 27.27
N GLN A 347 -31.61 2.31 26.39
CA GLN A 347 -30.84 3.55 26.29
C GLN A 347 -29.93 3.53 25.05
N ASP A 348 -29.53 4.71 24.59
CA ASP A 348 -28.49 4.87 23.56
C ASP A 348 -27.15 4.28 24.02
N ILE A 349 -26.43 3.65 23.10
CA ILE A 349 -25.14 3.00 23.37
C ILE A 349 -24.05 3.61 22.51
N LEU A 350 -23.02 4.17 23.16
CA LEU A 350 -21.83 4.69 22.51
C LEU A 350 -20.68 3.67 22.62
N LEU A 351 -20.06 3.35 21.48
CA LEU A 351 -18.82 2.57 21.40
C LEU A 351 -17.66 3.49 21.04
N HIS A 352 -16.60 3.48 21.84
CA HIS A 352 -15.38 4.24 21.62
C HIS A 352 -14.24 3.32 21.18
N HIS A 353 -14.03 3.22 19.86
CA HIS A 353 -12.94 2.44 19.29
C HIS A 353 -11.61 3.22 19.31
N PRO A 354 -10.45 2.53 19.47
CA PRO A 354 -10.28 1.09 19.60
C PRO A 354 -10.45 0.56 21.05
N PHE A 355 -10.80 1.41 22.02
CA PHE A 355 -10.86 1.04 23.44
C PHE A 355 -11.97 0.03 23.78
N GLN A 356 -13.05 0.06 23.01
CA GLN A 356 -14.16 -0.89 23.09
C GLN A 356 -14.23 -1.73 21.83
N SER A 357 -14.62 -2.99 22.00
CA SER A 357 -14.70 -3.96 20.90
C SER A 357 -15.73 -3.54 19.84
N PHE A 358 -15.44 -3.86 18.58
CA PHE A 358 -16.41 -3.75 17.48
C PHE A 358 -17.38 -4.93 17.41
N GLU A 359 -17.12 -6.01 18.17
CA GLU A 359 -17.97 -7.22 18.21
C GLU A 359 -19.46 -6.92 18.45
N PRO A 360 -19.87 -5.97 19.32
CA PRO A 360 -21.28 -5.66 19.50
C PRO A 360 -22.01 -5.23 18.22
N VAL A 361 -21.32 -4.58 17.28
CA VAL A 361 -21.91 -4.22 15.98
C VAL A 361 -22.12 -5.46 15.12
N ILE A 362 -21.17 -6.40 15.17
CA ILE A 362 -21.27 -7.70 14.49
C ILE A 362 -22.39 -8.54 15.11
N ASP A 363 -22.47 -8.58 16.44
CA ASP A 363 -23.54 -9.24 17.20
C ASP A 363 -24.92 -8.67 16.87
N LEU A 364 -25.04 -7.35 16.76
CA LEU A 364 -26.29 -6.70 16.38
C LEU A 364 -26.75 -7.17 15.00
N LEU A 365 -25.85 -7.20 14.02
CA LEU A 365 -26.16 -7.66 12.67
C LEU A 365 -26.44 -9.17 12.65
N ARG A 366 -25.73 -9.96 13.45
CA ARG A 366 -25.92 -11.41 13.60
C ARG A 366 -27.30 -11.72 14.19
N ALA A 367 -27.66 -11.05 15.28
CA ALA A 367 -28.99 -11.12 15.88
C ALA A 367 -30.06 -10.68 14.87
N ALA A 368 -29.83 -9.60 14.14
CA ALA A 368 -30.76 -9.11 13.13
C ALA A 368 -30.96 -10.08 11.96
N ALA A 369 -29.93 -10.80 11.54
CA ALA A 369 -30.05 -11.82 10.50
C ALA A 369 -30.92 -13.01 10.97
N ASP A 370 -30.89 -13.32 12.27
CA ASP A 370 -31.53 -14.50 12.84
C ASP A 370 -32.92 -14.25 13.44
N ASP A 371 -33.23 -13.02 13.88
CA ASP A 371 -34.52 -12.65 14.48
C ASP A 371 -35.66 -12.68 13.42
N PRO A 372 -36.74 -13.46 13.62
CA PRO A 372 -37.91 -13.46 12.74
C PRO A 372 -38.69 -12.14 12.70
N GLN A 373 -38.56 -11.28 13.72
CA GLN A 373 -39.24 -9.99 13.79
C GLN A 373 -38.53 -8.89 12.99
N VAL A 374 -37.28 -9.09 12.60
CA VAL A 374 -36.56 -8.16 11.71
C VAL A 374 -37.03 -8.37 10.28
N VAL A 375 -37.57 -7.32 9.68
CA VAL A 375 -38.13 -7.36 8.31
C VAL A 375 -37.16 -6.80 7.28
N ALA A 376 -36.34 -5.80 7.66
CA ALA A 376 -35.41 -5.16 6.74
C ALA A 376 -34.09 -4.75 7.42
N ILE A 377 -33.01 -4.81 6.64
CA ILE A 377 -31.66 -4.38 7.02
C ILE A 377 -31.14 -3.45 5.93
N LYS A 378 -30.76 -2.23 6.30
CA LYS A 378 -30.14 -1.27 5.37
C LYS A 378 -28.76 -0.88 5.87
N MET A 379 -27.75 -1.00 5.02
CA MET A 379 -26.37 -0.71 5.42
C MET A 379 -25.61 0.07 4.35
N THR A 380 -24.84 1.08 4.76
CA THR A 380 -23.87 1.75 3.89
C THR A 380 -22.50 1.08 4.03
N ILE A 381 -21.84 0.86 2.90
CA ILE A 381 -20.56 0.15 2.84
C ILE A 381 -19.59 1.00 2.02
N TYR A 382 -18.57 1.52 2.72
CA TYR A 382 -17.55 2.35 2.11
C TYR A 382 -16.37 1.51 1.62
N ARG A 383 -15.75 0.73 2.51
CA ARG A 383 -14.59 -0.13 2.20
C ARG A 383 -14.81 -1.51 2.77
N THR A 384 -14.45 -2.53 2.02
CA THR A 384 -14.46 -3.92 2.49
C THR A 384 -13.18 -4.65 2.15
N GLY A 385 -12.69 -5.43 3.12
CA GLY A 385 -11.70 -6.45 2.83
C GLY A 385 -12.29 -7.57 1.96
N THR A 386 -11.41 -8.38 1.39
CA THR A 386 -11.79 -9.60 0.66
C THR A 386 -12.62 -10.55 1.52
N ASP A 387 -12.37 -10.58 2.83
CA ASP A 387 -13.11 -11.35 3.81
C ASP A 387 -13.83 -10.40 4.78
N SER A 388 -15.15 -10.35 4.70
CA SER A 388 -15.97 -9.44 5.52
C SER A 388 -17.09 -10.19 6.21
N VAL A 389 -16.98 -10.34 7.53
CA VAL A 389 -18.02 -10.96 8.37
C VAL A 389 -19.35 -10.24 8.23
N LEU A 390 -19.34 -8.91 8.07
CA LEU A 390 -20.55 -8.12 7.88
C LEU A 390 -21.26 -8.48 6.57
N MET A 391 -20.50 -8.69 5.50
CA MET A 391 -21.05 -9.08 4.19
C MET A 391 -21.67 -10.48 4.24
N GLU A 392 -20.99 -11.43 4.88
CA GLU A 392 -21.52 -12.78 5.07
C GLU A 392 -22.83 -12.78 5.88
N LEU A 393 -22.91 -11.94 6.93
CA LEU A 393 -24.13 -11.78 7.71
C LEU A 393 -25.28 -11.13 6.91
N LEU A 394 -24.98 -10.14 6.06
CA LEU A 394 -25.97 -9.53 5.15
C LEU A 394 -26.48 -10.56 4.12
N SER A 395 -25.58 -11.34 3.53
CA SER A 395 -25.93 -12.43 2.61
C SER A 395 -26.84 -13.46 3.29
N ARG A 396 -26.50 -13.88 4.51
CA ARG A 396 -27.32 -14.79 5.32
C ARG A 396 -28.70 -14.20 5.63
N ALA A 397 -28.79 -12.91 5.94
CA ALA A 397 -30.07 -12.25 6.19
C ALA A 397 -30.96 -12.24 4.94
N ALA A 398 -30.39 -11.96 3.77
CA ALA A 398 -31.11 -12.00 2.49
C ALA A 398 -31.62 -13.41 2.16
N GLN A 399 -30.78 -14.43 2.34
CA GLN A 399 -31.17 -15.84 2.17
C GLN A 399 -32.29 -16.29 3.13
N LYS A 400 -32.41 -15.64 4.29
CA LYS A 400 -33.50 -15.85 5.25
C LYS A 400 -34.77 -15.05 4.93
N GLY A 401 -34.83 -14.39 3.78
CA GLY A 401 -36.01 -13.67 3.29
C GLY A 401 -36.19 -12.27 3.87
N LYS A 402 -35.17 -11.69 4.51
CA LYS A 402 -35.20 -10.31 4.98
C LYS A 402 -34.93 -9.35 3.83
N GLU A 403 -35.56 -8.18 3.84
CA GLU A 403 -35.29 -7.14 2.84
C GLU A 403 -33.95 -6.48 3.15
N VAL A 404 -32.89 -6.89 2.43
CA VAL A 404 -31.54 -6.35 2.61
C VAL A 404 -31.27 -5.31 1.54
N THR A 405 -30.96 -4.07 1.95
CA THR A 405 -30.51 -3.00 1.06
C THR A 405 -29.09 -2.58 1.42
N VAL A 406 -28.19 -2.57 0.45
CA VAL A 406 -26.80 -2.17 0.65
C VAL A 406 -26.46 -1.00 -0.25
N VAL A 407 -25.99 0.11 0.33
CA VAL A 407 -25.43 1.23 -0.43
C VAL A 407 -23.92 1.07 -0.46
N LEU A 408 -23.36 0.78 -1.64
CA LEU A 408 -21.96 0.40 -1.79
C LEU A 408 -21.20 1.47 -2.61
N GLU A 409 -20.13 2.01 -2.03
CA GLU A 409 -19.28 3.01 -2.68
C GLU A 409 -18.23 2.32 -3.56
N LEU A 410 -18.51 2.22 -4.87
CA LEU A 410 -17.58 1.57 -5.80
C LEU A 410 -16.29 2.37 -6.03
N MET A 411 -16.30 3.68 -5.79
CA MET A 411 -15.13 4.55 -5.97
C MET A 411 -14.31 4.73 -4.68
N ALA A 412 -14.48 3.81 -3.72
CA ALA A 412 -13.67 3.80 -2.53
C ALA A 412 -12.23 3.40 -2.87
N ARG A 413 -11.30 4.34 -2.63
CA ARG A 413 -9.91 4.22 -3.06
C ARG A 413 -9.24 2.95 -2.53
N PHE A 414 -8.67 2.18 -3.45
CA PHE A 414 -7.92 0.92 -3.23
C PHE A 414 -8.75 -0.30 -2.83
N ASP A 415 -10.07 -0.15 -2.67
CA ASP A 415 -10.99 -1.23 -2.30
C ASP A 415 -12.00 -1.53 -3.42
N GLU A 416 -11.81 -0.94 -4.60
CA GLU A 416 -12.79 -0.97 -5.70
C GLU A 416 -13.06 -2.41 -6.18
N GLU A 417 -12.03 -3.23 -6.31
CA GLU A 417 -12.15 -4.63 -6.76
C GLU A 417 -12.90 -5.51 -5.75
N ALA A 418 -12.60 -5.35 -4.45
CA ALA A 418 -13.29 -6.07 -3.38
C ALA A 418 -14.77 -5.65 -3.31
N ASN A 419 -15.03 -4.34 -3.41
CA ASN A 419 -16.37 -3.77 -3.43
C ASN A 419 -17.20 -4.28 -4.62
N ILE A 420 -16.62 -4.35 -5.83
CA ILE A 420 -17.27 -4.94 -7.00
C ILE A 420 -17.58 -6.43 -6.77
N THR A 421 -16.66 -7.18 -6.15
CA THR A 421 -16.86 -8.61 -5.89
C THR A 421 -18.00 -8.86 -4.91
N TRP A 422 -18.07 -8.07 -3.83
CA TRP A 422 -19.14 -8.15 -2.84
C TRP A 422 -20.49 -7.74 -3.39
N ALA A 423 -20.54 -6.72 -4.25
CA ALA A 423 -21.78 -6.34 -4.93
C ALA A 423 -22.40 -7.54 -5.67
N ASN A 424 -21.60 -8.29 -6.43
CA ASN A 424 -22.07 -9.47 -7.17
C ASN A 424 -22.65 -10.52 -6.22
N ARG A 425 -21.90 -10.85 -5.16
CA ARG A 425 -22.32 -11.88 -4.19
C ARG A 425 -23.62 -11.52 -3.49
N LEU A 426 -23.81 -10.25 -3.15
CA LEU A 426 -25.02 -9.75 -2.50
C LEU A 426 -26.22 -9.76 -3.47
N GLU A 427 -26.03 -9.34 -4.72
CA GLU A 427 -27.07 -9.41 -5.76
C GLU A 427 -27.53 -10.85 -6.01
N GLU A 428 -26.59 -11.81 -6.08
CA GLU A 428 -26.86 -13.23 -6.31
C GLU A 428 -27.75 -13.87 -5.23
N VAL A 429 -27.65 -13.39 -3.98
CA VAL A 429 -28.47 -13.87 -2.85
C VAL A 429 -29.73 -13.04 -2.61
N GLY A 430 -30.05 -12.12 -3.53
CA GLY A 430 -31.30 -11.35 -3.52
C GLY A 430 -31.28 -10.05 -2.70
N ALA A 431 -30.10 -9.57 -2.27
CA ALA A 431 -29.99 -8.26 -1.66
C ALA A 431 -30.07 -7.14 -2.71
N HIS A 432 -30.71 -6.02 -2.36
CA HIS A 432 -30.82 -4.85 -3.21
C HIS A 432 -29.56 -3.97 -3.06
N VAL A 433 -28.65 -4.05 -4.01
CA VAL A 433 -27.41 -3.27 -4.02
C VAL A 433 -27.61 -1.96 -4.79
N VAL A 434 -27.22 -0.84 -4.17
CA VAL A 434 -27.28 0.51 -4.72
C VAL A 434 -25.88 1.10 -4.76
N TYR A 435 -25.47 1.58 -5.93
CA TYR A 435 -24.14 2.16 -6.14
C TYR A 435 -24.16 3.68 -5.88
N GLY A 436 -24.28 4.05 -4.61
CA GLY A 436 -24.28 5.47 -4.18
C GLY A 436 -25.34 6.34 -4.87
N VAL A 437 -25.12 7.66 -4.85
CA VAL A 437 -25.89 8.63 -5.65
C VAL A 437 -24.93 9.23 -6.66
N PHE A 438 -25.34 9.31 -7.92
CA PHE A 438 -24.51 9.88 -8.99
C PHE A 438 -24.00 11.28 -8.63
N GLY A 439 -22.68 11.51 -8.73
CA GLY A 439 -22.00 12.75 -8.34
C GLY A 439 -21.76 12.93 -6.84
N TYR A 440 -22.17 11.99 -5.98
CA TYR A 440 -22.01 12.08 -4.52
C TYR A 440 -21.38 10.83 -3.92
N LYS A 441 -20.33 11.04 -3.13
CA LYS A 441 -19.71 9.96 -2.36
C LYS A 441 -20.45 9.69 -1.07
N VAL A 442 -20.80 8.43 -0.82
CA VAL A 442 -21.47 8.03 0.43
C VAL A 442 -20.41 7.70 1.48
N HIS A 443 -20.06 8.69 2.29
CA HIS A 443 -19.08 8.53 3.38
C HIS A 443 -19.71 8.25 4.75
N ALA A 444 -21.03 8.30 4.89
CA ALA A 444 -21.72 7.93 6.12
C ALA A 444 -21.58 6.40 6.37
N LYS A 445 -21.44 5.99 7.63
CA LYS A 445 -21.37 4.58 8.06
C LYS A 445 -22.59 4.30 8.93
N LEU A 446 -23.66 3.84 8.29
CA LEU A 446 -24.97 3.64 8.87
C LEU A 446 -25.40 2.18 8.71
N LEU A 447 -25.99 1.66 9.78
CA LEU A 447 -26.76 0.42 9.80
C LEU A 447 -28.15 0.78 10.33
N MET A 448 -29.19 0.43 9.59
CA MET A 448 -30.58 0.61 9.98
C MET A 448 -31.28 -0.74 9.96
N LEU A 449 -31.97 -1.05 11.05
CA LEU A 449 -32.74 -2.27 11.22
C LEU A 449 -34.21 -1.91 11.38
N VAL A 450 -35.09 -2.57 10.64
CA VAL A 450 -36.54 -2.45 10.80
C VAL A 450 -37.03 -3.75 11.43
N ARG A 451 -37.53 -3.64 12.65
CA ARG A 451 -38.01 -4.75 13.47
C ARG A 451 -39.44 -4.49 13.93
N ARG A 452 -40.28 -5.51 13.90
CA ARG A 452 -41.63 -5.46 14.49
C ARG A 452 -41.50 -5.50 16.01
N GLU A 453 -42.12 -4.56 16.70
CA GLU A 453 -42.14 -4.49 18.16
C GLU A 453 -43.58 -4.37 18.66
N GLU A 454 -43.87 -4.99 19.81
CA GLU A 454 -45.15 -4.89 20.53
C GLU A 454 -45.22 -3.63 21.41
#